data_AF-A0A562IK19-F1
#
_entry.id   AF-A0A562IK19-F1
#
_cell.length_a   1.000
_cell.length_b   1.000
_cell.length_c   1.000
_cell.angle_alpha   90.00
_cell.angle_beta   90.00
_cell.angle_gamma   90.00
#
_symmetry.space_group_name_H-M   'P 1'
#
loop_
_entity.id
_entity.type
_entity.pdbx_description
1 polymer ?
#
loop_
_entity_poly.entity_id
_entity_poly.type
_entity_poly.pdbx_seq_one_letter_code
_entity_poly.pdbx_strand_id
1 'polypeptide(L)'
;MTALTQLIGKGFEVGADGDKILISPAKNLTDDIRQWIRDHRSELLAELQRPKMRPHALLVRVSNLLGCSGDYLLKHGFLEPCDLEEQAATDPWVLAEGIRRDPRW
;
A
#
# COMPACT_ATOMS: atom_id res chain seq x y z
N MET A 1 10.61 0.54 2.71
CA MET A 1 9.88 -0.62 3.25
C MET A 1 9.00 -0.11 4.37
N THR A 2 7.68 -0.30 4.29
CA THR A 2 6.73 0.26 5.28
C THR A 2 6.57 -0.66 6.49
N ALA A 3 6.03 -0.14 7.59
CA ALA A 3 5.79 -0.93 8.80
C ALA A 3 4.80 -2.08 8.54
N LEU A 4 3.79 -1.85 7.69
CA LEU A 4 2.84 -2.89 7.28
C LEU A 4 3.50 -4.00 6.48
N THR A 5 4.34 -3.68 5.49
CA THR A 5 5.02 -4.70 4.66
C THR A 5 5.89 -5.62 5.50
N GLN A 6 6.50 -5.12 6.58
CA GLN A 6 7.30 -5.96 7.49
C GLN A 6 6.45 -6.99 8.24
N LEU A 7 5.26 -6.61 8.70
CA LEU A 7 4.34 -7.54 9.38
C LEU A 7 3.75 -8.56 8.40
N ILE A 8 3.37 -8.13 7.21
CA ILE A 8 2.89 -9.02 6.14
C ILE A 8 3.97 -10.02 5.73
N GLY A 9 5.21 -9.56 5.56
CA GLY A 9 6.36 -10.43 5.25
C GLY A 9 6.69 -11.44 6.35
N LYS A 10 6.28 -11.18 7.61
CA LYS A 10 6.35 -12.12 8.74
C LYS A 10 5.16 -13.08 8.80
N GLY A 11 4.23 -13.00 7.85
CA GLY A 11 3.04 -13.85 7.76
C GLY A 11 1.88 -13.38 8.63
N PHE A 12 1.82 -12.08 8.97
CA PHE A 12 0.68 -11.50 9.67
C PHE A 12 -0.26 -10.77 8.71
N GLU A 13 -1.55 -11.00 8.88
CA GLU A 13 -2.61 -10.13 8.40
C GLU A 13 -2.78 -8.97 9.39
N VAL A 14 -2.74 -7.75 8.89
CA VAL A 14 -2.85 -6.52 9.70
C VAL A 14 -4.04 -5.71 9.20
N GLY A 15 -4.90 -5.33 10.14
CA GLY A 15 -6.06 -4.47 9.88
C GLY A 15 -6.18 -3.36 10.91
N ALA A 16 -7.06 -2.40 10.67
CA ALA A 16 -7.46 -1.40 11.67
C ALA A 16 -8.96 -1.49 11.96
N ASP A 17 -9.30 -1.38 13.23
CA ASP A 17 -10.66 -1.15 13.73
C ASP A 17 -10.66 0.17 14.52
N GLY A 18 -10.97 1.26 13.80
CA GLY A 18 -10.78 2.61 14.29
C GLY A 18 -9.32 2.85 14.69
N ASP A 19 -9.09 3.04 15.98
CA ASP A 19 -7.76 3.26 16.56
C ASP A 19 -7.06 1.97 17.01
N LYS A 20 -7.67 0.81 16.81
CA LYS A 20 -7.07 -0.47 17.20
C LYS A 20 -6.43 -1.14 15.98
N ILE A 21 -5.23 -1.69 16.18
CA ILE A 21 -4.57 -2.53 15.19
C ILE A 21 -5.01 -3.98 15.45
N LEU A 22 -5.63 -4.59 14.45
CA LEU A 22 -6.00 -6.01 14.43
C LEU A 22 -4.89 -6.81 13.78
N ILE A 23 -4.51 -7.93 14.40
CA ILE A 23 -3.43 -8.79 13.92
C ILE A 23 -3.85 -10.24 13.97
N SER A 24 -3.67 -10.93 12.85
CA SER A 24 -3.91 -12.37 12.71
C SER A 24 -2.70 -13.04 12.04
N PRO A 25 -2.31 -14.26 12.41
CA PRO A 25 -2.89 -15.07 13.48
C PRO A 25 -2.27 -14.76 14.84
N ALA A 26 -3.10 -14.66 15.88
CA ALA A 26 -2.65 -14.33 17.25
C ALA A 26 -1.62 -15.32 17.83
N LYS A 27 -1.62 -16.57 17.36
CA LYS A 27 -0.69 -17.62 17.79
C LYS A 27 0.79 -17.29 17.52
N ASN A 28 1.07 -16.45 16.53
CA ASN A 28 2.42 -16.04 16.16
C ASN A 28 2.85 -14.74 16.86
N LEU A 29 1.95 -14.10 17.62
CA LEU A 29 2.20 -12.82 18.25
C LEU A 29 3.04 -12.95 19.52
N THR A 30 4.36 -12.93 19.36
CA THR A 30 5.31 -12.91 20.48
C THR A 30 5.33 -11.55 21.17
N ASP A 31 5.87 -11.49 22.39
CA ASP A 31 5.99 -10.24 23.15
C ASP A 31 6.90 -9.21 22.45
N ASP A 32 7.96 -9.67 21.78
CA ASP A 32 8.83 -8.81 20.98
C ASP A 32 8.08 -8.14 19.83
N ILE A 33 7.24 -8.89 19.12
CA ILE A 33 6.41 -8.35 18.03
C ILE A 33 5.38 -7.38 18.61
N ARG A 34 4.78 -7.70 19.77
CA ARG A 34 3.85 -6.79 20.42
C ARG A 34 4.52 -5.47 20.81
N GLN A 35 5.76 -5.52 21.30
CA GLN A 35 6.51 -4.33 21.65
C GLN A 35 6.85 -3.51 20.40
N TRP A 36 7.34 -4.16 19.35
CA TRP A 36 7.64 -3.49 18.07
C TRP A 36 6.41 -2.78 17.48
N ILE A 37 5.22 -3.39 17.57
CA ILE A 37 3.97 -2.80 17.08
C ILE A 37 3.53 -1.60 17.90
N ARG A 38 3.80 -1.59 19.21
CA ARG A 38 3.54 -0.43 20.05
C ARG A 38 4.47 0.73 19.67
N ASP A 39 5.74 0.44 19.42
CA ASP A 39 6.74 1.43 19.06
C ASP A 39 6.43 2.07 17.69
N HIS A 40 5.85 1.30 16.75
CA HIS A 40 5.47 1.77 15.40
C HIS A 40 3.95 2.02 15.24
N ARG A 41 3.19 2.12 16.35
CA ARG A 41 1.72 2.16 16.31
C ARG A 41 1.17 3.32 15.47
N SER A 42 1.75 4.51 15.62
CA SER A 42 1.29 5.70 14.90
C SER A 42 1.48 5.57 13.39
N GLU A 43 2.63 5.04 12.96
CA GLU A 43 2.93 4.78 11.54
C GLU A 43 1.99 3.72 10.98
N LEU A 44 1.81 2.60 11.68
CA LEU A 44 0.89 1.53 11.29
C LEU A 44 -0.55 2.03 11.14
N LEU A 45 -1.06 2.81 12.09
CA LEU A 45 -2.40 3.38 11.99
C LEU A 45 -2.52 4.38 10.85
N ALA A 46 -1.52 5.23 10.64
CA ALA A 46 -1.53 6.19 9.53
C ALA A 46 -1.59 5.49 8.17
N GLU A 47 -0.85 4.38 8.01
CA GLU A 47 -0.92 3.56 6.80
C GLU A 47 -2.26 2.84 6.66
N LEU A 48 -2.78 2.22 7.73
CA LEU A 48 -4.04 1.47 7.69
C LEU A 48 -5.27 2.36 7.49
N GLN A 49 -5.25 3.57 8.04
CA GLN A 49 -6.34 4.54 7.92
C GLN A 49 -6.23 5.39 6.65
N ARG A 50 -5.17 5.19 5.84
CA ARG A 50 -5.00 5.96 4.62
C ARG A 50 -6.20 5.69 3.69
N PRO A 51 -6.90 6.74 3.24
CA PRO A 51 -8.08 6.56 2.41
C PRO A 51 -7.69 5.86 1.11
N LYS A 52 -8.33 4.72 0.84
CA LYS A 52 -8.15 3.99 -0.41
C LYS A 52 -8.76 4.79 -1.55
N MET A 53 -7.95 5.04 -2.58
CA MET A 53 -8.40 5.67 -3.80
C MET A 53 -9.11 4.63 -4.66
N ARG A 54 -10.23 5.01 -5.30
CA ARG A 54 -10.87 4.12 -6.27
C ARG A 54 -9.91 3.86 -7.44
N PRO A 55 -9.89 2.65 -8.03
CA PRO A 55 -8.97 2.29 -9.12
C PRO A 55 -8.90 3.34 -10.24
N HIS A 56 -10.06 3.82 -10.70
CA HIS A 56 -10.11 4.84 -11.75
C HIS A 56 -9.50 6.19 -11.32
N ALA A 57 -9.74 6.62 -10.08
CA ALA A 57 -9.16 7.86 -9.57
C ALA A 57 -7.63 7.75 -9.40
N LEU A 58 -7.14 6.57 -8.98
CA LEU A 58 -5.70 6.29 -8.89
C LEU A 58 -5.06 6.34 -10.28
N LEU A 59 -5.64 5.64 -11.26
CA LEU A 59 -5.15 5.63 -12.64
C LEU A 59 -5.05 7.05 -13.22
N VAL A 60 -6.11 7.86 -13.07
CA VAL A 60 -6.12 9.26 -13.52
C VAL A 60 -5.04 10.08 -12.82
N ARG A 61 -4.85 9.89 -11.51
CA ARG A 61 -3.86 10.67 -10.76
C ARG A 61 -2.44 10.31 -11.16
N VAL A 62 -2.14 9.02 -11.29
CA VAL A 62 -0.83 8.52 -11.73
C VAL A 62 -0.54 8.94 -13.17
N SER A 63 -1.49 8.81 -14.09
CA SER A 63 -1.31 9.20 -15.49
C SER A 63 -1.02 10.69 -15.63
N ASN A 64 -1.72 11.53 -14.89
CA ASN A 64 -1.45 12.98 -14.83
C ASN A 64 -0.04 13.29 -14.31
N LEU A 65 0.43 12.59 -13.28
CA LEU A 65 1.79 12.78 -12.75
C LEU A 65 2.85 12.34 -13.76
N LEU A 66 2.59 11.29 -14.53
CA LEU A 66 3.47 10.79 -15.58
C LEU A 66 3.38 11.58 -16.90
N GLY A 67 2.42 12.52 -17.01
CA GLY A 67 2.20 13.29 -18.24
C GLY A 67 1.66 12.45 -19.40
N CYS A 68 0.92 11.38 -19.12
CA CYS A 68 0.34 10.47 -20.12
C CYS A 68 -1.13 10.14 -19.81
N SER A 69 -1.77 9.34 -20.67
CA SER A 69 -3.14 8.87 -20.44
C SER A 69 -3.17 7.56 -19.64
N GLY A 70 -4.27 7.32 -18.92
CA GLY A 70 -4.47 6.05 -18.22
C GLY A 70 -4.44 4.85 -19.18
N ASP A 71 -5.07 4.98 -20.35
CA ASP A 71 -5.06 3.95 -21.40
C ASP A 71 -3.65 3.59 -21.87
N TYR A 72 -2.74 4.56 -21.92
CA TYR A 72 -1.34 4.30 -22.28
C TYR A 72 -0.67 3.40 -21.25
N LEU A 73 -0.87 3.67 -19.96
CA LEU A 73 -0.30 2.86 -18.88
C LEU A 73 -0.82 1.42 -18.92
N LEU A 74 -2.12 1.23 -19.14
CA LEU A 74 -2.74 -0.09 -19.25
C LEU A 74 -2.29 -0.86 -20.50
N LYS A 75 -2.28 -0.22 -21.67
CA LYS A 75 -1.92 -0.88 -22.94
C LYS A 75 -0.47 -1.33 -22.99
N HIS A 76 0.43 -0.58 -22.35
CA HIS A 76 1.85 -0.88 -22.33
C HIS A 76 2.27 -1.77 -21.15
N GLY A 77 1.32 -2.18 -20.30
CA GLY A 77 1.59 -3.04 -19.15
C GLY A 77 2.41 -2.34 -18.06
N PHE A 78 2.37 -1.01 -18.00
CA PHE A 78 2.98 -0.23 -16.92
C PHE A 78 2.09 -0.15 -15.69
N LEU A 79 0.82 -0.53 -15.82
CA LEU A 79 -0.17 -0.71 -14.77
C LEU A 79 -1.14 -1.77 -15.27
N GLU A 80 -1.43 -2.78 -14.47
CA GLU A 80 -2.53 -3.71 -14.70
C GLU A 80 -3.75 -3.32 -13.85
N PRO A 81 -4.98 -3.71 -14.24
CA PRO A 81 -6.17 -3.43 -13.44
C PRO A 81 -6.09 -3.98 -12.00
N CYS A 82 -5.40 -5.11 -11.79
CA CYS A 82 -5.16 -5.66 -10.44
C CYS A 82 -4.26 -4.75 -9.60
N ASP A 83 -3.22 -4.15 -10.20
CA ASP A 83 -2.31 -3.25 -9.49
C ASP A 83 -3.04 -2.03 -8.93
N LEU A 84 -4.05 -1.53 -9.65
CA LEU A 84 -4.84 -0.39 -9.19
C LEU A 84 -5.62 -0.70 -7.90
N GLU A 85 -6.03 -1.95 -7.71
CA GLU A 85 -6.69 -2.40 -6.48
C GLU A 85 -5.66 -2.60 -5.36
N GLU A 86 -4.52 -3.21 -5.67
CA GLU A 86 -3.44 -3.46 -4.71
C GLU A 86 -2.81 -2.16 -4.19
N GLN A 87 -2.62 -1.20 -5.09
CA GLN A 87 -2.01 0.09 -4.81
C GLN A 87 -3.05 1.16 -4.42
N ALA A 88 -4.30 0.79 -4.16
CA ALA A 88 -5.36 1.74 -3.80
C ALA A 88 -5.03 2.59 -2.57
N ALA A 89 -4.22 2.07 -1.63
CA ALA A 89 -3.74 2.80 -0.45
C ALA A 89 -2.38 3.49 -0.65
N THR A 90 -1.71 3.29 -1.79
CA THR A 90 -0.39 3.83 -2.08
C THR A 90 -0.48 5.29 -2.50
N ASP A 91 0.58 6.06 -2.22
CA ASP A 91 0.64 7.45 -2.67
C ASP A 91 0.76 7.49 -4.20
N PRO A 92 -0.12 8.19 -4.93
CA PRO A 92 -0.01 8.27 -6.38
C PRO A 92 1.34 8.82 -6.86
N TRP A 93 1.98 9.70 -6.07
CA TRP A 93 3.32 10.20 -6.39
C TRP A 93 4.37 9.10 -6.28
N VAL A 94 4.32 8.29 -5.21
CA VAL A 94 5.26 7.18 -5.00
C VAL A 94 5.11 6.15 -6.12
N LEU A 95 3.87 5.79 -6.48
CA LEU A 95 3.60 4.86 -7.57
C LEU A 95 4.10 5.39 -8.93
N ALA A 96 3.80 6.65 -9.24
CA ALA A 96 4.30 7.29 -10.47
C ALA A 96 5.84 7.33 -10.51
N GLU A 97 6.49 7.64 -9.39
CA GLU A 97 7.94 7.66 -9.31
C GLU A 97 8.55 6.25 -9.46
N GLY A 98 7.88 5.22 -8.94
CA GLY A 98 8.22 3.82 -9.19
C GLY A 98 8.23 3.50 -10.68
N ILE A 99 7.13 3.77 -11.37
CA ILE A 99 6.98 3.58 -12.83
C ILE A 99 8.08 4.33 -13.61
N ARG A 100 8.46 5.55 -13.21
CA ARG A 100 9.53 6.30 -13.88
C ARG A 100 10.89 5.63 -13.75
N ARG A 101 11.17 5.03 -12.60
CA ARG A 101 12.46 4.40 -12.29
C ARG A 101 12.58 3.04 -12.93
N ASP A 102 11.52 2.25 -12.84
CA ASP A 102 11.38 0.98 -13.51
C ASP A 102 9.96 0.85 -14.05
N PRO A 103 9.76 0.92 -15.39
CA PRO A 103 8.43 0.80 -15.97
C PRO A 103 7.79 -0.58 -15.79
N ARG A 104 8.56 -1.61 -15.42
CA ARG A 104 8.07 -2.98 -15.21
C ARG A 104 7.83 -3.33 -13.74
N TRP A 105 8.34 -2.48 -12.84
CA TRP A 105 8.26 -2.54 -11.39
C TRP A 105 9.02 -3.71 -10.75
#